data_AF-W6MY48-F1
#
_entry.id   AF-W6MY48-F1
#
_cell.length_a   1.000
_cell.length_b   1.000
_cell.length_c   1.000
_cell.angle_alpha   90.00
_cell.angle_beta   90.00
_cell.angle_gamma   90.00
#
_symmetry.space_group_name_H-M   'P 1'
#
loop_
_entity.id
_entity.type
_entity.pdbx_description
1 polymer ?
#
loop_
_entity_poly.entity_id
_entity_poly.type
_entity_poly.pdbx_seq_one_letter_code
_entity_poly.pdbx_strand_id
1 'polypeptide(L)'
;MGDNVNSTSFASILAGVRKLRQDAEGGEPPAPETSSVSSSSVSRDSTKEAPQPISSDPANVRLQPQRIISNRMGPASNMAVRHGENARTREFSTIQVSKHQRGNPMLDHLRDVGWTYNESVKKVDYLVNSKLVVIYLSLKYHKLHPEYIYNKIKGLGSTGNTQALKVLLVVVDIENTNDIVRELNKVCLFNDLSLLLAWSNEEASRFLTFLKMHEFNIHTSTIRGNTSKDQFESLSSIRTINKTNSKDLLRKYGSLQNLMVHATDEEELGAISGMGQVKVKKLLRVLDEPFIYNLDYDKLSHG
;
A
#
# COMPACT_ATOMS: atom_id res chain seq x y z
N MET A 1 9.35 61.32 -17.88
CA MET A 1 8.48 60.13 -17.79
C MET A 1 9.21 58.98 -18.47
N GLY A 2 9.38 57.85 -17.79
CA GLY A 2 9.99 56.66 -18.36
C GLY A 2 9.15 55.45 -17.97
N ASP A 3 8.51 54.81 -18.94
CA ASP A 3 7.60 53.70 -18.69
C ASP A 3 8.40 52.41 -18.50
N ASN A 4 8.39 51.92 -17.25
CA ASN A 4 9.06 50.67 -16.89
C ASN A 4 8.19 49.47 -17.30
N VAL A 5 8.32 49.05 -18.56
CA VAL A 5 7.55 47.93 -19.12
C VAL A 5 8.08 46.60 -18.56
N ASN A 6 7.34 46.04 -17.59
CA ASN A 6 7.66 44.75 -16.99
C ASN A 6 7.66 43.62 -18.03
N SER A 7 8.84 43.04 -18.28
CA SER A 7 9.09 41.96 -19.26
C SER A 7 8.26 40.68 -19.05
N THR A 8 7.65 40.52 -17.88
CA THR A 8 6.78 39.39 -17.51
C THR A 8 5.28 39.63 -17.74
N SER A 9 4.88 40.79 -18.28
CA SER A 9 3.48 41.07 -18.58
C SER A 9 2.96 40.24 -19.77
N PHE A 10 1.77 39.66 -19.64
CA PHE A 10 1.10 38.88 -20.69
C PHE A 10 1.02 39.61 -22.04
N ALA A 11 0.84 40.94 -22.02
CA ALA A 11 0.81 41.75 -23.24
C ALA A 11 2.16 41.74 -23.99
N SER A 12 3.28 41.72 -23.25
CA SER A 12 4.63 41.65 -23.82
C SER A 12 4.92 40.27 -24.41
N ILE A 13 4.41 39.21 -23.78
CA ILE A 13 4.50 37.82 -24.29
C ILE A 13 3.68 37.67 -25.58
N LEU A 14 2.43 38.17 -25.62
CA LEU A 14 1.61 38.16 -26.84
C LEU A 14 2.24 38.95 -27.98
N ALA A 15 2.87 40.11 -27.69
CA ALA A 15 3.58 40.88 -28.70
C ALA A 15 4.79 40.11 -29.27
N GLY A 16 5.57 39.43 -28.42
CA GLY A 16 6.70 38.60 -28.84
C GLY A 16 6.28 37.42 -29.72
N VAL A 17 5.21 36.70 -29.34
CA VAL A 17 4.66 35.58 -30.13
C VAL A 17 4.11 36.04 -31.48
N ARG A 18 3.51 37.24 -31.54
CA ARG A 18 3.00 37.80 -32.80
C ARG A 18 4.13 38.18 -33.75
N LYS A 19 5.24 38.71 -33.23
CA LYS A 19 6.45 39.01 -34.02
C LYS A 19 7.08 37.72 -34.58
N LEU A 20 7.25 36.69 -33.74
CA LEU A 20 7.75 35.37 -34.15
C LEU A 20 6.92 34.70 -35.25
N ARG A 21 5.60 34.98 -35.32
CA ARG A 21 4.76 34.52 -36.44
C ARG A 21 4.98 35.33 -37.72
N GLN A 22 5.16 36.65 -37.63
CA GLN A 22 5.44 37.49 -38.80
C GLN A 22 6.83 37.18 -39.39
N ASP A 23 7.83 36.92 -38.54
CA ASP A 23 9.17 36.51 -38.97
C ASP A 23 9.16 35.11 -39.65
N ALA A 24 8.12 34.29 -39.41
CA ALA A 24 7.93 32.98 -40.05
C ALA A 24 7.10 33.02 -41.35
N GLU A 25 6.44 34.13 -41.67
CA GLU A 25 5.64 34.32 -42.90
C GLU A 25 6.44 34.98 -44.05
N GLY A 26 7.76 35.12 -43.89
CA GLY A 26 8.68 35.68 -44.90
C GLY A 26 9.29 34.66 -45.89
N GLY A 27 8.84 33.39 -45.87
CA GLY A 27 9.36 32.30 -46.72
C GLY A 27 8.36 31.83 -47.76
N GLU A 28 8.68 32.03 -49.04
CA GLU A 28 7.90 31.57 -50.20
C GLU A 28 7.89 30.02 -50.29
N PRO A 29 6.73 29.35 -50.29
CA PRO A 29 6.65 27.90 -50.37
C PRO A 29 6.65 27.40 -51.83
N PRO A 30 7.38 26.33 -52.17
CA PRO A 30 7.24 25.67 -53.48
C PRO A 30 5.88 24.96 -53.59
N ALA A 31 5.34 24.92 -54.80
CA ALA A 31 4.01 24.40 -55.08
C ALA A 31 3.87 22.87 -54.86
N PRO A 32 2.68 22.37 -54.50
CA PRO A 32 2.41 20.93 -54.43
C PRO A 32 2.09 20.36 -55.81
N GLU A 33 2.86 19.34 -56.24
CA GLU A 33 2.52 18.58 -57.44
C GLU A 33 1.30 17.68 -57.22
N THR A 34 0.36 17.73 -58.17
CA THR A 34 -0.85 16.90 -58.20
C THR A 34 -0.61 15.62 -58.99
N SER A 35 -0.91 14.45 -58.42
CA SER A 35 -1.04 13.20 -59.17
C SER A 35 -2.34 12.46 -58.84
N SER A 36 -3.37 12.76 -59.63
CA SER A 36 -4.62 12.01 -59.70
C SER A 36 -4.47 10.78 -60.59
N VAL A 37 -4.95 9.62 -60.17
CA VAL A 37 -5.38 8.55 -61.08
C VAL A 37 -6.73 8.01 -60.62
N SER A 38 -7.67 7.92 -61.54
CA SER A 38 -9.05 7.47 -61.30
C SER A 38 -9.32 6.13 -62.00
N SER A 39 -10.32 5.42 -61.46
CA SER A 39 -11.27 4.56 -62.19
C SER A 39 -10.76 3.40 -63.07
N SER A 40 -11.27 2.20 -62.79
CA SER A 40 -12.13 1.52 -63.77
C SER A 40 -13.13 0.57 -63.10
N SER A 41 -14.36 0.59 -63.59
CA SER A 41 -15.50 -0.23 -63.17
C SER A 41 -15.95 -1.12 -64.33
N VAL A 42 -16.26 -2.40 -64.08
CA VAL A 42 -17.03 -3.26 -65.01
C VAL A 42 -18.03 -4.10 -64.20
N SER A 43 -19.14 -4.50 -64.81
CA SER A 43 -20.36 -4.98 -64.12
C SER A 43 -20.95 -6.26 -64.74
N ARG A 44 -21.96 -6.83 -64.04
CA ARG A 44 -22.89 -7.93 -64.45
C ARG A 44 -22.30 -9.34 -64.31
N ASP A 45 -23.08 -10.41 -64.05
CA ASP A 45 -24.54 -10.59 -64.21
C ASP A 45 -25.21 -11.36 -63.03
N SER A 46 -26.45 -11.87 -63.22
CA SER A 46 -27.52 -11.95 -62.21
C SER A 46 -28.11 -13.36 -62.03
N THR A 47 -28.66 -13.66 -60.85
CA THR A 47 -29.79 -14.62 -60.70
C THR A 47 -30.75 -14.24 -59.55
N LYS A 48 -32.00 -14.72 -59.68
CA LYS A 48 -33.23 -14.42 -58.90
C LYS A 48 -33.16 -14.99 -57.46
N GLU A 49 -33.98 -14.63 -56.47
CA GLU A 49 -35.47 -14.59 -56.47
C GLU A 49 -36.07 -13.77 -55.28
N ALA A 50 -37.39 -13.52 -55.27
CA ALA A 50 -38.07 -12.50 -54.45
C ALA A 50 -39.23 -13.06 -53.56
N PRO A 51 -39.76 -12.30 -52.57
CA PRO A 51 -40.56 -12.83 -51.45
C PRO A 51 -42.07 -12.47 -51.47
N GLN A 52 -42.88 -13.14 -50.63
CA GLN A 52 -44.29 -12.81 -50.26
C GLN A 52 -44.73 -13.54 -48.95
N PRO A 53 -45.87 -13.21 -48.30
CA PRO A 53 -46.50 -11.88 -48.06
C PRO A 53 -46.99 -11.69 -46.58
N ILE A 54 -47.72 -10.59 -46.29
CA ILE A 54 -48.32 -10.25 -44.97
C ILE A 54 -49.85 -10.07 -45.09
N SER A 55 -50.62 -10.50 -44.08
CA SER A 55 -52.04 -10.15 -43.80
C SER A 55 -52.48 -10.62 -42.39
N SER A 56 -53.62 -10.23 -41.78
CA SER A 56 -54.20 -8.89 -41.58
C SER A 56 -55.42 -8.94 -40.61
N ASP A 57 -55.39 -8.19 -39.49
CA ASP A 57 -56.55 -7.70 -38.68
C ASP A 57 -57.55 -8.70 -38.02
N PRO A 58 -58.40 -8.28 -37.04
CA PRO A 58 -58.30 -7.15 -36.08
C PRO A 58 -58.66 -7.46 -34.59
N ALA A 59 -58.30 -6.50 -33.73
CA ALA A 59 -58.84 -6.08 -32.41
C ALA A 59 -59.84 -6.93 -31.57
N ASN A 60 -59.57 -7.03 -30.25
CA ASN A 60 -60.60 -6.77 -29.22
C ASN A 60 -60.00 -6.21 -27.90
N VAL A 61 -60.75 -5.37 -27.19
CA VAL A 61 -60.35 -4.64 -25.98
C VAL A 61 -61.06 -5.18 -24.74
N ARG A 62 -60.35 -5.46 -23.64
CA ARG A 62 -60.96 -5.57 -22.30
C ARG A 62 -59.98 -5.18 -21.17
N LEU A 63 -60.55 -4.56 -20.14
CA LEU A 63 -59.87 -3.81 -19.08
C LEU A 63 -59.28 -4.69 -17.95
N GLN A 64 -58.31 -4.14 -17.23
CA GLN A 64 -57.85 -4.63 -15.92
C GLN A 64 -58.94 -4.52 -14.85
N PRO A 65 -58.84 -5.31 -13.77
CA PRO A 65 -59.11 -4.79 -12.43
C PRO A 65 -57.91 -4.94 -11.49
N GLN A 66 -57.63 -3.88 -10.73
CA GLN A 66 -56.73 -3.92 -9.57
C GLN A 66 -57.20 -4.95 -8.53
N ARG A 67 -56.28 -5.52 -7.75
CA ARG A 67 -56.62 -6.20 -6.49
C ARG A 67 -56.12 -5.42 -5.27
N ILE A 68 -57.00 -5.42 -4.28
CA ILE A 68 -57.00 -4.52 -3.13
C ILE A 68 -56.24 -5.15 -1.95
N ILE A 69 -55.70 -4.27 -1.10
CA ILE A 69 -55.03 -4.57 0.17
C ILE A 69 -55.92 -5.43 1.08
N SER A 70 -55.35 -6.48 1.70
CA SER A 70 -56.01 -7.19 2.80
C SER A 70 -55.11 -7.25 4.04
N ASN A 71 -55.45 -6.44 5.05
CA ASN A 71 -54.90 -6.60 6.40
C ASN A 71 -55.46 -7.86 7.05
N ARG A 72 -54.60 -8.68 7.65
CA ARG A 72 -54.96 -9.55 8.79
C ARG A 72 -53.85 -9.49 9.83
N MET A 73 -54.26 -9.27 11.08
CA MET A 73 -53.37 -9.16 12.25
C MET A 73 -53.18 -10.50 12.94
N GLY A 74 -52.00 -10.69 13.55
CA GLY A 74 -51.79 -11.57 14.70
C GLY A 74 -50.69 -12.64 14.51
N PRO A 75 -49.93 -13.00 15.57
CA PRO A 75 -49.60 -12.25 16.78
C PRO A 75 -48.10 -11.86 16.83
N ALA A 76 -47.72 -11.02 17.80
CA ALA A 76 -46.34 -10.59 18.00
C ALA A 76 -45.62 -11.45 19.04
N SER A 77 -44.48 -12.06 18.67
CA SER A 77 -43.28 -12.19 19.53
C SER A 77 -42.14 -12.93 18.82
N ASN A 78 -41.11 -12.19 18.39
CA ASN A 78 -39.72 -12.45 18.79
C ASN A 78 -38.81 -11.40 18.14
N MET A 79 -38.23 -10.55 18.99
CA MET A 79 -37.24 -9.53 18.61
C MET A 79 -35.89 -10.21 18.30
N ALA A 80 -35.79 -10.86 17.15
CA ALA A 80 -34.48 -11.12 16.55
C ALA A 80 -33.95 -9.79 16.03
N VAL A 81 -33.07 -9.15 16.79
CA VAL A 81 -32.38 -7.91 16.39
C VAL A 81 -31.63 -8.19 15.10
N ARG A 82 -32.21 -7.76 13.98
CA ARG A 82 -31.54 -7.69 12.68
C ARG A 82 -30.39 -6.71 12.83
N HIS A 83 -29.23 -7.22 13.23
CA HIS A 83 -27.97 -6.55 13.03
C HIS A 83 -27.90 -6.21 11.56
N GLY A 84 -27.75 -4.92 11.25
CA GLY A 84 -27.69 -4.45 9.88
C GLY A 84 -26.64 -5.25 9.11
N GLU A 85 -26.94 -5.55 7.86
CA GLU A 85 -25.99 -6.22 6.98
C GLU A 85 -24.76 -5.33 6.81
N ASN A 86 -23.74 -5.55 7.64
CA ASN A 86 -22.40 -5.04 7.40
C ASN A 86 -22.05 -5.45 5.97
N ALA A 87 -21.88 -4.47 5.10
CA ALA A 87 -21.57 -4.68 3.69
C ALA A 87 -20.38 -5.65 3.63
N ARG A 88 -20.63 -6.88 3.18
CA ARG A 88 -19.64 -7.95 3.24
C ARG A 88 -18.42 -7.49 2.48
N THR A 89 -17.35 -7.20 3.22
CA THR A 89 -15.99 -7.07 2.70
C THR A 89 -15.80 -8.22 1.72
N ARG A 90 -15.47 -7.92 0.45
CA ARG A 90 -15.24 -8.97 -0.55
C ARG A 90 -13.92 -9.64 -0.24
N GLU A 91 -13.97 -10.55 0.73
CA GLU A 91 -12.90 -11.44 1.14
C GLU A 91 -12.87 -12.59 0.15
N PHE A 92 -11.88 -12.54 -0.75
CA PHE A 92 -11.65 -13.60 -1.72
C PHE A 92 -10.79 -14.68 -1.06
N SER A 93 -11.19 -15.95 -1.14
CA SER A 93 -10.34 -17.07 -0.69
C SER A 93 -9.07 -17.22 -1.53
N THR A 94 -9.11 -16.76 -2.78
CA THR A 94 -8.01 -16.80 -3.75
C THR A 94 -7.58 -15.40 -4.19
N ILE A 95 -6.32 -15.23 -4.58
CA ILE A 95 -5.84 -13.97 -5.18
C ILE A 95 -6.57 -13.73 -6.50
N GLN A 96 -7.12 -12.54 -6.68
CA GLN A 96 -7.82 -12.14 -7.89
C GLN A 96 -6.83 -11.50 -8.88
N VAL A 97 -6.57 -12.17 -10.00
CA VAL A 97 -5.53 -11.79 -10.97
C VAL A 97 -6.15 -11.10 -12.18
N SER A 98 -5.56 -10.01 -12.64
CA SER A 98 -6.01 -9.33 -13.86
C SER A 98 -5.76 -10.21 -15.10
N LYS A 99 -6.70 -10.21 -16.06
CA LYS A 99 -6.49 -10.88 -17.37
C LYS A 99 -5.26 -10.33 -18.13
N HIS A 100 -4.83 -9.10 -17.85
CA HIS A 100 -3.60 -8.51 -18.41
C HIS A 100 -2.30 -9.18 -17.90
N GLN A 101 -2.34 -9.92 -16.80
CA GLN A 101 -1.20 -10.67 -16.27
C GLN A 101 -1.11 -12.11 -16.85
N ARG A 102 -1.92 -12.43 -17.86
CA ARG A 102 -1.85 -13.73 -18.53
C ARG A 102 -0.49 -13.92 -19.20
N GLY A 103 0.20 -15.00 -18.84
CA GLY A 103 1.55 -15.30 -19.33
C GLY A 103 2.68 -14.62 -18.55
N ASN A 104 2.38 -13.98 -17.41
CA ASN A 104 3.43 -13.52 -16.49
C ASN A 104 4.08 -14.74 -15.81
N PRO A 105 5.42 -14.95 -15.95
CA PRO A 105 6.13 -16.10 -15.38
C PRO A 105 6.11 -16.15 -13.84
N MET A 106 5.75 -15.07 -13.16
CA MET A 106 5.53 -15.09 -11.71
C MET A 106 4.36 -16.01 -11.30
N LEU A 107 3.34 -16.17 -12.18
CA LEU A 107 2.20 -17.05 -11.91
C LEU A 107 2.58 -18.53 -11.82
N ASP A 108 3.60 -18.98 -12.56
CA ASP A 108 4.08 -20.37 -12.56
C ASP A 108 4.75 -20.77 -11.23
N HIS A 109 5.16 -19.75 -10.46
CA HIS A 109 5.78 -19.86 -9.14
C HIS A 109 4.79 -19.58 -8.00
N LEU A 110 3.53 -19.19 -8.29
CA LEU A 110 2.50 -18.90 -7.29
C LEU A 110 1.69 -20.18 -6.98
N ARG A 111 2.33 -21.09 -6.23
CA ARG A 111 1.82 -22.46 -5.97
C ARG A 111 1.19 -22.64 -4.59
N ASP A 112 1.72 -21.95 -3.58
CA ASP A 112 1.28 -22.06 -2.18
C ASP A 112 -0.09 -21.40 -1.93
N VAL A 113 -0.57 -20.60 -2.88
CA VAL A 113 -1.79 -19.80 -2.78
C VAL A 113 -2.62 -19.95 -4.05
N GLY A 114 -3.89 -20.33 -3.88
CA GLY A 114 -4.84 -20.35 -4.99
C GLY A 114 -5.09 -18.95 -5.56
N TRP A 115 -5.14 -18.86 -6.89
CA TRP A 115 -5.39 -17.61 -7.61
C TRP A 115 -6.36 -17.85 -8.77
N THR A 116 -7.13 -16.82 -9.14
CA THR A 116 -8.16 -16.90 -10.20
C THR A 116 -8.19 -15.63 -11.02
N TYR A 117 -8.28 -15.73 -12.35
CA TYR A 117 -8.47 -14.56 -13.21
C TYR A 117 -9.83 -13.88 -12.95
N ASN A 118 -9.81 -12.56 -12.76
CA ASN A 118 -11.00 -11.76 -12.53
C ASN A 118 -11.06 -10.57 -13.49
N GLU A 119 -12.05 -10.57 -14.38
CA GLU A 119 -12.18 -9.51 -15.40
C GLU A 119 -12.61 -8.15 -14.80
N SER A 120 -13.18 -8.11 -13.59
CA SER A 120 -13.50 -6.84 -12.92
C SER A 120 -12.23 -6.10 -12.47
N VAL A 121 -11.12 -6.82 -12.32
CA VAL A 121 -9.85 -6.31 -11.80
C VAL A 121 -8.97 -5.81 -12.97
N LYS A 122 -9.42 -4.74 -13.66
CA LYS A 122 -8.66 -4.15 -14.78
C LYS A 122 -7.64 -3.08 -14.35
N LYS A 123 -7.87 -2.42 -13.21
CA LYS A 123 -7.05 -1.29 -12.71
C LYS A 123 -5.75 -1.71 -12.01
N VAL A 124 -5.72 -2.88 -11.37
CA VAL A 124 -4.56 -3.44 -10.65
C VAL A 124 -4.22 -4.81 -11.23
N ASP A 125 -3.05 -5.34 -10.88
CA ASP A 125 -2.56 -6.59 -11.44
C ASP A 125 -2.94 -7.79 -10.59
N TYR A 126 -2.83 -7.64 -9.26
CA TYR A 126 -3.23 -8.64 -8.28
C TYR A 126 -4.02 -7.96 -7.16
N LEU A 127 -5.22 -8.46 -6.89
CA LEU A 127 -6.08 -8.04 -5.79
C LEU A 127 -6.12 -9.18 -4.77
N VAL A 128 -5.40 -8.99 -3.66
CA VAL A 128 -5.24 -9.99 -2.60
C VAL A 128 -6.47 -10.01 -1.69
N ASN A 129 -6.92 -8.81 -1.31
CA ASN A 129 -8.13 -8.53 -0.56
C ASN A 129 -8.70 -7.16 -1.00
N SER A 130 -9.96 -6.89 -0.69
CA SER A 130 -10.56 -5.55 -0.75
C SER A 130 -9.69 -4.40 -0.24
N LYS A 131 -8.83 -4.63 0.77
CA LYS A 131 -7.91 -3.63 1.36
C LYS A 131 -6.43 -3.79 0.95
N LEU A 132 -6.09 -4.75 0.08
CA LEU A 132 -4.70 -4.99 -0.33
C LEU A 132 -4.62 -5.23 -1.84
N VAL A 133 -4.04 -4.25 -2.54
CA VAL A 133 -3.82 -4.28 -4.00
C VAL A 133 -2.34 -4.27 -4.33
N VAL A 134 -1.96 -5.00 -5.36
CA VAL A 134 -0.58 -5.06 -5.87
C VAL A 134 -0.57 -4.72 -7.37
N ILE A 135 0.29 -3.78 -7.73
CA ILE A 135 0.70 -3.52 -9.11
C ILE A 135 2.01 -4.28 -9.35
N TYR A 136 2.15 -4.89 -10.51
CA TYR A 136 3.37 -5.60 -10.91
C TYR A 136 4.10 -4.83 -12.01
N LEU A 137 5.42 -4.76 -11.90
CA LEU A 137 6.31 -4.09 -12.84
C LEU A 137 7.64 -4.85 -12.98
N SER A 138 8.09 -5.12 -14.19
CA SER A 138 9.50 -5.50 -14.44
C SER A 138 10.29 -4.23 -14.77
N LEU A 139 11.54 -4.13 -14.32
CA LEU A 139 12.39 -2.98 -14.63
C LEU A 139 12.77 -2.94 -16.13
N LYS A 140 12.98 -4.10 -16.77
CA LYS A 140 13.13 -4.23 -18.22
C LYS A 140 11.93 -3.65 -18.96
N TYR A 141 10.72 -3.98 -18.51
CA TYR A 141 9.48 -3.43 -19.08
C TYR A 141 9.36 -1.92 -18.82
N HIS A 142 9.69 -1.46 -17.61
CA HIS A 142 9.63 -0.04 -17.26
C HIS A 142 10.59 0.84 -18.11
N LYS A 143 11.76 0.33 -18.50
CA LYS A 143 12.66 1.04 -19.44
C LYS A 143 12.08 1.22 -20.84
N LEU A 144 11.20 0.34 -21.27
CA LEU A 144 10.51 0.41 -22.56
C LEU A 144 9.21 1.23 -22.46
N HIS A 145 8.53 1.15 -21.32
CA HIS A 145 7.20 1.69 -21.07
C HIS A 145 7.12 2.46 -19.74
N PRO A 146 7.83 3.59 -19.59
CA PRO A 146 7.79 4.39 -18.36
C PRO A 146 6.40 4.92 -18.04
N GLU A 147 5.55 5.16 -19.05
CA GLU A 147 4.16 5.63 -18.93
C GLU A 147 3.23 4.63 -18.22
N TYR A 148 3.57 3.33 -18.25
CA TYR A 148 2.72 2.26 -17.70
C TYR A 148 2.36 2.49 -16.22
N ILE A 149 3.37 2.81 -15.40
CA ILE A 149 3.18 2.95 -13.95
C ILE A 149 2.32 4.18 -13.61
N TYR A 150 2.53 5.31 -14.28
CA TYR A 150 1.71 6.51 -14.11
C TYR A 150 0.24 6.27 -14.49
N ASN A 151 -0.01 5.53 -15.57
CA ASN A 151 -1.36 5.16 -15.98
C ASN A 151 -2.06 4.23 -14.98
N LYS A 152 -1.34 3.25 -14.42
CA LYS A 152 -1.85 2.37 -13.35
C LYS A 152 -2.22 3.15 -12.08
N ILE A 153 -1.33 4.04 -11.65
CA ILE A 153 -1.51 4.90 -10.46
C ILE A 153 -2.69 5.85 -10.65
N LYS A 154 -2.82 6.51 -11.81
CA LYS A 154 -3.97 7.36 -12.13
C LYS A 154 -5.29 6.58 -12.09
N GLY A 155 -5.28 5.31 -12.50
CA GLY A 155 -6.41 4.40 -12.36
C GLY A 155 -6.80 4.13 -10.90
N LEU A 156 -5.83 4.01 -10.00
CA LEU A 156 -6.04 3.77 -8.57
C LEU A 156 -6.71 4.95 -7.84
N GLY A 157 -6.26 6.20 -8.08
CA GLY A 157 -6.78 7.38 -7.39
C GLY A 157 -8.28 7.65 -7.60
N SER A 158 -8.86 7.14 -8.67
CA SER A 158 -10.31 7.22 -8.96
C SER A 158 -11.15 6.17 -8.21
N THR A 159 -10.52 5.17 -7.59
CA THR A 159 -11.20 4.14 -6.81
C THR A 159 -11.32 4.62 -5.37
N GLY A 160 -12.55 4.83 -4.87
CA GLY A 160 -12.86 5.43 -3.55
C GLY A 160 -12.50 4.57 -2.34
N ASN A 161 -11.39 3.85 -2.39
CA ASN A 161 -10.85 3.00 -1.34
C ASN A 161 -9.53 3.58 -0.84
N THR A 162 -9.62 4.76 -0.22
CA THR A 162 -8.49 5.52 0.35
C THR A 162 -7.79 4.75 1.48
N GLN A 163 -8.40 3.68 2.01
CA GLN A 163 -7.88 2.86 3.10
C GLN A 163 -7.22 1.54 2.64
N ALA A 164 -7.06 1.31 1.33
CA ALA A 164 -6.36 0.14 0.84
C ALA A 164 -4.84 0.34 0.87
N LEU A 165 -4.12 -0.66 1.39
CA LEU A 165 -2.69 -0.81 1.18
C LEU A 165 -2.42 -1.09 -0.30
N LYS A 166 -1.57 -0.27 -0.90
CA LYS A 166 -1.17 -0.37 -2.32
C LYS A 166 0.30 -0.74 -2.37
N VAL A 167 0.64 -1.86 -2.98
CA VAL A 167 2.03 -2.32 -3.13
C VAL A 167 2.43 -2.21 -4.60
N LEU A 168 3.59 -1.63 -4.89
CA LEU A 168 4.26 -1.76 -6.18
C LEU A 168 5.33 -2.84 -6.05
N LEU A 169 5.02 -4.03 -6.58
CA LEU A 169 5.95 -5.16 -6.64
C LEU A 169 6.76 -5.06 -7.93
N VAL A 170 8.08 -4.84 -7.78
CA VAL A 170 9.03 -4.61 -8.87
C VAL A 170 9.99 -5.78 -8.99
N VAL A 171 10.07 -6.40 -10.17
CA VAL A 171 11.08 -7.40 -10.49
C VAL A 171 12.31 -6.71 -11.11
N VAL A 172 13.47 -6.95 -10.50
CA VAL A 172 14.78 -6.40 -10.84
C VAL A 172 15.47 -7.34 -11.84
N ASP A 173 15.09 -7.22 -13.11
CA ASP A 173 15.49 -8.10 -14.22
C ASP A 173 16.48 -7.47 -15.21
N ILE A 174 17.18 -6.42 -14.77
CA ILE A 174 18.23 -5.71 -15.51
C ILE A 174 19.33 -5.21 -14.56
N GLU A 175 20.49 -4.87 -15.12
CA GLU A 175 21.59 -4.20 -14.40
C GLU A 175 21.41 -2.67 -14.35
N ASN A 176 22.25 -2.00 -13.54
CA ASN A 176 22.32 -0.54 -13.41
C ASN A 176 20.98 0.12 -13.02
N THR A 177 20.38 -0.38 -11.94
CA THR A 177 18.99 -0.08 -11.54
C THR A 177 18.83 1.06 -10.56
N ASN A 178 19.91 1.56 -9.97
CA ASN A 178 19.88 2.53 -8.87
C ASN A 178 19.03 3.77 -9.15
N ASP A 179 19.21 4.41 -10.31
CA ASP A 179 18.46 5.63 -10.64
C ASP A 179 16.99 5.33 -10.95
N ILE A 180 16.70 4.20 -11.62
CA ILE A 180 15.34 3.77 -11.94
C ILE A 180 14.57 3.46 -10.65
N VAL A 181 15.19 2.71 -9.73
CA VAL A 181 14.61 2.38 -8.42
C VAL A 181 14.44 3.65 -7.58
N ARG A 182 15.37 4.61 -7.65
CA ARG A 182 15.26 5.91 -6.98
C ARG A 182 14.04 6.70 -7.49
N GLU A 183 13.83 6.79 -8.80
CA GLU A 183 12.65 7.45 -9.36
C GLU A 183 11.35 6.71 -9.03
N LEU A 184 11.31 5.37 -9.15
CA LEU A 184 10.16 4.57 -8.74
C LEU A 184 9.83 4.74 -7.25
N ASN A 185 10.84 4.86 -6.38
CA ASN A 185 10.63 5.11 -4.95
C ASN A 185 10.00 6.50 -4.69
N LYS A 186 10.42 7.54 -5.43
CA LYS A 186 9.74 8.86 -5.38
C LYS A 186 8.29 8.74 -5.85
N VAL A 187 8.04 8.04 -6.96
CA VAL A 187 6.68 7.81 -7.47
C VAL A 187 5.81 7.08 -6.44
N CYS A 188 6.34 6.07 -5.75
CA CYS A 188 5.66 5.39 -4.66
C CYS A 188 5.33 6.33 -3.49
N LEU A 189 6.31 7.13 -3.04
CA LEU A 189 6.15 8.09 -1.94
C LEU A 189 5.04 9.12 -2.23
N PHE A 190 5.02 9.70 -3.43
CA PHE A 190 4.01 10.70 -3.81
C PHE A 190 2.59 10.14 -4.02
N ASN A 191 2.44 8.83 -4.19
CA ASN A 191 1.16 8.20 -4.52
C ASN A 191 0.65 7.22 -3.45
N ASP A 192 1.28 7.22 -2.27
CA ASP A 192 0.92 6.36 -1.14
C ASP A 192 0.94 4.87 -1.56
N LEU A 193 2.09 4.44 -2.10
CA LEU A 193 2.41 3.05 -2.44
C LEU A 193 3.61 2.58 -1.61
N SER A 194 3.59 1.32 -1.17
CA SER A 194 4.78 0.64 -0.67
C SER A 194 5.55 0.01 -1.83
N LEU A 195 6.83 0.38 -2.01
CA LEU A 195 7.72 -0.26 -2.97
C LEU A 195 8.25 -1.58 -2.41
N LEU A 196 8.15 -2.66 -3.18
CA LEU A 196 8.72 -3.97 -2.85
C LEU A 196 9.55 -4.48 -4.03
N LEU A 197 10.84 -4.72 -3.81
CA LEU A 197 11.78 -5.18 -4.84
C LEU A 197 12.00 -6.68 -4.72
N ALA A 198 11.99 -7.38 -5.85
CA ALA A 198 12.32 -8.80 -5.97
C ALA A 198 13.36 -9.01 -7.07
N TRP A 199 14.35 -9.86 -6.83
CA TRP A 199 15.42 -10.20 -7.78
C TRP A 199 15.07 -11.39 -8.67
N SER A 200 13.89 -11.99 -8.50
CA SER A 200 13.37 -13.05 -9.37
C SER A 200 11.84 -13.11 -9.39
N ASN A 201 11.27 -13.76 -10.41
CA ASN A 201 9.83 -14.05 -10.48
C ASN A 201 9.36 -14.97 -9.34
N GLU A 202 10.24 -15.85 -8.85
CA GLU A 202 9.96 -16.76 -7.73
C GLU A 202 9.94 -16.01 -6.38
N GLU A 203 10.85 -15.07 -6.17
CA GLU A 203 10.81 -14.17 -5.01
C GLU A 203 9.57 -13.26 -5.05
N ALA A 204 9.20 -12.76 -6.22
CA ALA A 204 7.98 -11.99 -6.41
C ALA A 204 6.71 -12.80 -6.08
N SER A 205 6.65 -14.09 -6.43
CA SER A 205 5.52 -14.95 -6.01
C SER A 205 5.52 -15.21 -4.51
N ARG A 206 6.70 -15.45 -3.89
CA ARG A 206 6.83 -15.59 -2.42
C ARG A 206 6.33 -14.37 -1.67
N PHE A 207 6.67 -13.16 -2.12
CA PHE A 207 6.13 -11.93 -1.52
C PHE A 207 4.61 -11.82 -1.66
N LEU A 208 4.06 -12.15 -2.81
CA LEU A 208 2.61 -12.14 -3.02
C LEU A 208 1.89 -13.20 -2.15
N THR A 209 2.49 -14.39 -1.99
CA THR A 209 2.06 -15.42 -1.04
C THR A 209 2.07 -14.89 0.40
N PHE A 210 3.16 -14.25 0.84
CA PHE A 210 3.29 -13.66 2.17
C PHE A 210 2.21 -12.59 2.44
N LEU A 211 1.96 -11.71 1.46
CA LEU A 211 0.90 -10.70 1.54
C LEU A 211 -0.49 -11.32 1.68
N LYS A 212 -0.76 -12.47 1.03
CA LYS A 212 -2.02 -13.20 1.22
C LYS A 212 -2.12 -13.84 2.61
N MET A 213 -1.07 -14.55 3.04
CA MET A 213 -1.04 -15.26 4.33
C MET A 213 -1.18 -14.32 5.53
N HIS A 214 -0.80 -13.05 5.40
CA HIS A 214 -0.88 -12.04 6.45
C HIS A 214 -1.92 -10.94 6.21
N GLU A 215 -2.86 -11.13 5.27
CA GLU A 215 -3.86 -10.10 4.90
C GLU A 215 -4.75 -9.62 6.07
N PHE A 216 -4.91 -10.45 7.11
CA PHE A 216 -5.69 -10.15 8.31
C PHE A 216 -4.86 -9.69 9.53
N ASN A 217 -3.53 -9.74 9.48
CA ASN A 217 -2.65 -9.44 10.63
C ASN A 217 -2.49 -7.94 10.93
N ILE A 218 -3.09 -7.05 10.13
CA ILE A 218 -3.00 -5.59 10.29
C ILE A 218 -3.52 -5.11 11.66
N HIS A 219 -4.38 -5.89 12.33
CA HIS A 219 -4.99 -5.52 13.62
C HIS A 219 -4.45 -6.29 14.85
N THR A 220 -3.61 -7.32 14.68
CA THR A 220 -3.25 -8.26 15.76
C THR A 220 -1.93 -7.94 16.46
N SER A 221 -1.05 -7.15 15.82
CA SER A 221 0.21 -6.69 16.41
C SER A 221 0.17 -5.23 16.88
N THR A 222 -0.79 -4.91 17.77
CA THR A 222 -0.47 -3.92 18.82
C THR A 222 0.84 -4.38 19.46
N ILE A 223 1.90 -3.58 19.32
CA ILE A 223 3.24 -3.90 19.84
C ILE A 223 3.17 -3.89 21.38
N ARG A 224 2.68 -5.01 21.94
CA ARG A 224 2.77 -5.29 23.36
C ARG A 224 4.23 -5.58 23.63
N GLY A 225 4.91 -4.61 24.26
CA GLY A 225 6.22 -4.84 24.85
C GLY A 225 6.18 -6.14 25.66
N ASN A 226 7.20 -6.97 25.51
CA ASN A 226 7.24 -8.24 26.21
C ASN A 226 7.61 -7.98 27.67
N THR A 227 6.59 -7.68 28.47
CA THR A 227 6.70 -7.25 29.87
C THR A 227 7.56 -8.16 30.76
N SER A 228 7.74 -9.43 30.37
CA SER A 228 8.62 -10.39 31.05
C SER A 228 10.12 -10.18 30.79
N LYS A 229 10.50 -9.50 29.70
CA LYS A 229 11.91 -9.17 29.38
C LYS A 229 12.33 -7.86 30.03
N ASP A 230 11.44 -6.86 30.02
CA ASP A 230 11.74 -5.48 30.40
C ASP A 230 12.21 -5.35 31.86
N GLN A 231 11.71 -6.21 32.78
CA GLN A 231 12.08 -6.18 34.21
C GLN A 231 13.59 -6.42 34.45
N PHE A 232 14.21 -7.33 33.70
CA PHE A 232 15.65 -7.60 33.82
C PHE A 232 16.49 -6.51 33.16
N GLU A 233 15.97 -5.91 32.08
CA GLU A 233 16.70 -4.88 31.34
C GLU A 233 16.80 -3.57 32.15
N SER A 234 15.73 -3.21 32.87
CA SER A 234 15.71 -2.08 33.82
C SER A 234 16.83 -2.15 34.86
N LEU A 235 17.05 -3.30 35.51
CA LEU A 235 18.17 -3.46 36.47
C LEU A 235 19.54 -3.48 35.79
N SER A 236 19.64 -4.02 34.58
CA SER A 236 20.89 -4.03 33.81
C SER A 236 21.26 -2.67 33.19
N SER A 237 20.41 -1.65 33.31
CA SER A 237 20.74 -0.27 32.96
C SER A 237 21.79 0.33 33.91
N ILE A 238 21.87 -0.18 35.14
CA ILE A 238 22.90 0.19 36.11
C ILE A 238 24.24 -0.38 35.62
N ARG A 239 25.17 0.49 35.22
CA ARG A 239 26.45 0.16 34.56
C ARG A 239 27.27 -0.98 35.20
N THR A 240 27.10 -1.23 36.51
CA THR A 240 27.83 -2.27 37.25
C THR A 240 27.09 -3.61 37.37
N ILE A 241 25.83 -3.69 36.92
CA ILE A 241 24.93 -4.84 37.09
C ILE A 241 24.67 -5.52 35.74
N ASN A 242 25.11 -6.78 35.62
CA ASN A 242 24.92 -7.57 34.40
C ASN A 242 23.50 -8.18 34.35
N LYS A 243 23.07 -8.65 33.16
CA LYS A 243 21.79 -9.36 32.99
C LYS A 243 21.65 -10.61 33.88
N THR A 244 22.76 -11.29 34.21
CA THR A 244 22.76 -12.41 35.18
C THR A 244 22.48 -11.91 36.60
N ASN A 245 23.25 -10.93 37.09
CA ASN A 245 23.03 -10.30 38.38
C ASN A 245 21.59 -9.75 38.54
N SER A 246 21.03 -9.15 37.48
CA SER A 246 19.64 -8.68 37.45
C SER A 246 18.62 -9.80 37.67
N LYS A 247 18.87 -11.00 37.10
CA LYS A 247 18.04 -12.19 37.32
C LYS A 247 18.18 -12.72 38.73
N ASP A 248 19.39 -12.77 39.28
CA ASP A 248 19.64 -13.32 40.62
C ASP A 248 19.08 -12.39 41.71
N LEU A 249 19.20 -11.07 41.54
CA LEU A 249 18.55 -10.06 42.39
C LEU A 249 17.02 -10.22 42.35
N LEU A 250 16.43 -10.30 41.16
CA LEU A 250 14.97 -10.44 41.04
C LEU A 250 14.48 -11.82 41.53
N ARG A 251 15.30 -12.88 41.41
CA ARG A 251 15.00 -14.20 41.98
C ARG A 251 15.03 -14.22 43.50
N LYS A 252 15.90 -13.42 44.12
CA LYS A 252 16.02 -13.32 45.58
C LYS A 252 14.92 -12.44 46.19
N TYR A 253 14.71 -11.24 45.65
CA TYR A 253 13.77 -10.26 46.21
C TYR A 253 12.36 -10.31 45.59
N GLY A 254 12.17 -10.98 44.45
CA GLY A 254 10.89 -11.19 43.78
C GLY A 254 10.38 -10.00 42.96
N SER A 255 10.64 -8.77 43.40
CA SER A 255 10.24 -7.54 42.69
C SER A 255 11.29 -6.42 42.84
N LEU A 256 11.26 -5.43 41.95
CA LEU A 256 12.10 -4.23 42.07
C LEU A 256 11.75 -3.41 43.32
N GLN A 257 10.47 -3.37 43.71
CA GLN A 257 10.02 -2.71 44.94
C GLN A 257 10.62 -3.38 46.17
N ASN A 258 10.56 -4.71 46.24
CA ASN A 258 11.15 -5.48 47.34
C ASN A 258 12.67 -5.31 47.38
N LEU A 259 13.33 -5.25 46.21
CA LEU A 259 14.74 -4.91 46.14
C LEU A 259 15.00 -3.52 46.76
N MET A 260 14.28 -2.48 46.34
CA MET A 260 14.47 -1.12 46.88
C MET A 260 14.19 -1.01 48.40
N VAL A 261 13.27 -1.80 48.94
CA VAL A 261 12.89 -1.73 50.37
C VAL A 261 13.79 -2.61 51.26
N HIS A 262 14.33 -3.71 50.74
CA HIS A 262 15.07 -4.70 51.54
C HIS A 262 16.56 -4.82 51.20
N ALA A 263 17.02 -4.28 50.07
CA ALA A 263 18.44 -4.20 49.75
C ALA A 263 19.09 -3.02 50.46
N THR A 264 19.25 -3.12 51.77
CA THR A 264 19.97 -2.14 52.61
C THR A 264 21.24 -2.71 53.25
N ASP A 265 21.39 -4.04 53.24
CA ASP A 265 22.52 -4.75 53.85
C ASP A 265 23.57 -5.17 52.79
N GLU A 266 24.81 -4.70 52.95
CA GLU A 266 25.95 -5.06 52.08
C GLU A 266 26.29 -6.56 52.14
N GLU A 267 26.12 -7.22 53.29
CA GLU A 267 26.44 -8.64 53.46
C GLU A 267 25.41 -9.52 52.75
N GLU A 268 24.11 -9.19 52.92
CA GLU A 268 23.00 -9.91 52.30
C GLU A 268 23.05 -9.85 50.77
N LEU A 269 23.48 -8.72 50.20
CA LEU A 269 23.71 -8.58 48.76
C LEU A 269 25.02 -9.23 48.31
N GLY A 270 26.08 -9.18 49.13
CA GLY A 270 27.35 -9.84 48.87
C GLY A 270 27.27 -11.38 48.82
N ALA A 271 26.27 -11.96 49.49
CA ALA A 271 25.96 -13.39 49.43
C ALA A 271 25.41 -13.86 48.06
N ILE A 272 25.03 -12.93 47.17
CA ILE A 272 24.53 -13.26 45.83
C ILE A 272 25.72 -13.57 44.91
N SER A 273 25.66 -14.70 44.20
CA SER A 273 26.72 -15.10 43.27
C SER A 273 27.06 -13.99 42.25
N GLY A 274 28.33 -13.62 42.18
CA GLY A 274 28.80 -12.58 41.27
C GLY A 274 28.45 -11.13 41.66
N MET A 275 27.91 -10.88 42.87
CA MET A 275 27.75 -9.55 43.48
C MET A 275 28.93 -9.22 44.41
N GLY A 276 30.11 -8.97 43.84
CA GLY A 276 31.26 -8.50 44.62
C GLY A 276 31.04 -7.10 45.21
N GLN A 277 31.76 -6.77 46.28
CA GLN A 277 31.65 -5.53 47.07
C GLN A 277 31.47 -4.23 46.24
N VAL A 278 32.25 -4.05 45.17
CA VAL A 278 32.15 -2.88 44.28
C VAL A 278 30.79 -2.78 43.56
N LYS A 279 30.15 -3.91 43.24
CA LYS A 279 28.79 -3.94 42.66
C LYS A 279 27.74 -3.63 43.70
N VAL A 280 27.89 -4.18 44.91
CA VAL A 280 26.97 -3.97 46.03
C VAL A 280 26.92 -2.48 46.38
N LYS A 281 28.06 -1.88 46.70
CA LYS A 281 28.16 -0.44 47.05
C LYS A 281 27.61 0.48 45.97
N LYS A 282 27.90 0.18 44.69
CA LYS A 282 27.35 0.97 43.57
C LYS A 282 25.86 0.74 43.34
N LEU A 283 25.32 -0.43 43.65
CA LEU A 283 23.88 -0.67 43.61
C LEU A 283 23.17 0.09 44.72
N LEU A 284 23.59 -0.09 45.98
CA LEU A 284 23.03 0.63 47.14
C LEU A 284 23.06 2.14 46.91
N ARG A 285 24.22 2.68 46.50
CA ARG A 285 24.32 4.10 46.12
C ARG A 285 23.29 4.50 45.07
N VAL A 286 23.09 3.75 43.99
CA VAL A 286 22.11 4.08 42.95
C VAL A 286 20.65 3.99 43.45
N LEU A 287 20.37 3.21 44.49
CA LEU A 287 19.04 3.11 45.10
C LEU A 287 18.77 4.23 46.11
N ASP A 288 19.78 4.62 46.90
CA ASP A 288 19.66 5.58 48.01
C ASP A 288 20.04 7.03 47.66
N GLU A 289 20.80 7.27 46.58
CA GLU A 289 21.31 8.60 46.22
C GLU A 289 20.17 9.52 45.72
N PRO A 290 19.95 10.69 46.38
CA PRO A 290 18.85 11.57 46.02
C PRO A 290 19.07 12.24 44.67
N PHE A 291 17.99 12.42 43.91
CA PHE A 291 17.98 13.12 42.63
C PHE A 291 18.19 14.63 42.82
N ILE A 292 19.45 15.08 42.83
CA ILE A 292 19.83 16.50 43.04
C ILE A 292 20.53 17.05 41.79
N TYR A 293 19.92 18.09 41.21
CA TYR A 293 20.36 18.70 39.93
C TYR A 293 21.79 19.28 39.95
N ASN A 294 22.32 19.65 41.11
CA ASN A 294 23.63 20.30 41.28
C ASN A 294 24.69 19.41 41.99
N LEU A 295 24.48 18.09 42.05
CA LEU A 295 25.44 17.19 42.68
C LEU A 295 26.55 16.80 41.69
N ASP A 296 27.81 16.93 42.10
CA ASP A 296 28.98 16.56 41.29
C ASP A 296 29.30 15.07 41.50
N TYR A 297 28.61 14.21 40.73
CA TYR A 297 28.63 12.76 40.89
C TYR A 297 30.03 12.13 40.72
N ASP A 298 30.92 12.75 39.94
CA ASP A 298 32.27 12.24 39.68
C ASP A 298 33.17 12.31 40.92
N LYS A 299 33.04 13.37 41.73
CA LYS A 299 33.80 13.55 42.99
C LYS A 299 33.50 12.49 44.05
N LEU A 300 32.32 11.87 43.99
CA LEU A 300 31.89 10.81 44.90
C LEU A 300 32.35 9.41 44.46
N SER A 301 33.07 9.28 43.34
CA SER A 301 33.47 7.97 42.78
C SER A 301 34.86 7.47 43.24
N HIS A 302 35.56 8.24 44.08
CA HIS A 302 36.94 7.99 44.52
C HIS A 302 37.10 8.01 46.06
N GLY A 303 36.00 7.87 46.80
CA GLY A 303 35.98 7.62 48.26
C GLY A 303 35.71 6.15 48.58
#